data_AF-A0A6J6YLG8-F1
#
_entry.id   AF-A0A6J6YLG8-F1
#
_cell.length_a   1.000
_cell.length_b   1.000
_cell.length_c   1.000
_cell.angle_alpha   90.00
_cell.angle_beta   90.00
_cell.angle_gamma   90.00
#
_symmetry.space_group_name_H-M   'P 1'
#
loop_
_entity.id
_entity.type
_entity.pdbx_description
1 polymer ?
#
loop_
_entity_poly.entity_id
_entity_poly.type
_entity_poly.pdbx_seq_one_letter_code
_entity_poly.pdbx_strand_id
1 'polypeptide(L)'
;MKVDNTLYVRDYSKCILCYQCVDACGEQWQNTFAITTAGRGFDARISTEFAVDLTDSACVYCGNCIQVCPTGALMFTSEYDMRQDGTWNEPEQTQTDTICPYCGVGCALTLHVQDNTIVKVTSPSDHSVTHGNLCIKGRFGFQHVQNHASD
;
A
#
# COMPACT_ATOMS: atom_id res chain seq x y z
N MET A 1 -6.58 -7.50 -12.97
CA MET A 1 -6.89 -7.05 -11.60
C MET A 1 -7.08 -8.26 -10.70
N LYS A 2 -6.46 -8.24 -9.51
CA LYS A 2 -6.66 -9.21 -8.43
C LYS A 2 -7.02 -8.46 -7.14
N VAL A 3 -7.99 -8.99 -6.41
CA VAL A 3 -8.43 -8.49 -5.09
C VAL A 3 -8.36 -9.67 -4.12
N ASP A 4 -7.21 -9.82 -3.47
CA ASP A 4 -6.97 -10.96 -2.56
C ASP A 4 -7.41 -10.64 -1.11
N ASN A 5 -7.59 -9.36 -0.80
CA ASN A 5 -7.94 -8.85 0.52
C ASN A 5 -8.62 -7.47 0.39
N THR A 6 -9.08 -6.91 1.51
CA THR A 6 -9.80 -5.63 1.54
C THR A 6 -8.89 -4.39 1.63
N LEU A 7 -7.57 -4.56 1.79
CA LEU A 7 -6.64 -3.47 2.10
C LEU A 7 -6.10 -2.79 0.84
N TYR A 8 -5.78 -3.55 -0.20
CA TYR A 8 -5.22 -3.02 -1.45
C TYR A 8 -5.53 -3.89 -2.67
N VAL A 9 -5.56 -3.24 -3.83
CA VAL A 9 -5.84 -3.83 -5.14
C VAL A 9 -4.55 -4.03 -5.94
N ARG A 10 -4.48 -5.13 -6.70
CA ARG A 10 -3.40 -5.41 -7.65
C ARG A 10 -3.90 -5.37 -9.09
N ASP A 11 -3.71 -4.23 -9.74
CA ASP A 11 -4.01 -4.05 -11.16
C ASP A 11 -2.73 -4.03 -12.01
N TYR A 12 -2.22 -5.23 -12.31
CA TYR A 12 -1.01 -5.37 -13.12
C TYR A 12 -1.15 -4.92 -14.58
N SER A 13 -2.36 -4.58 -15.06
CA SER A 13 -2.52 -3.93 -16.37
C SER A 13 -1.83 -2.56 -16.44
N LYS A 14 -1.65 -1.91 -15.28
CA LYS A 14 -0.94 -0.64 -15.12
C LYS A 14 0.53 -0.83 -14.76
N CYS A 15 1.02 -2.07 -14.65
CA CYS A 15 2.38 -2.34 -14.23
C CYS A 15 3.36 -2.11 -15.37
N ILE A 16 4.42 -1.35 -15.08
CA ILE A 16 5.51 -1.05 -16.03
C ILE A 16 6.77 -1.88 -15.76
N LEU A 17 6.69 -2.91 -14.90
CA LEU A 17 7.81 -3.76 -14.50
C LEU A 17 9.05 -2.98 -14.01
N CYS A 18 8.85 -1.93 -13.20
CA CYS A 18 9.95 -1.15 -12.61
C CYS A 18 10.66 -1.85 -11.43
N TYR A 19 10.14 -2.99 -10.97
CA TYR A 19 10.67 -3.84 -9.89
C TYR A 19 10.75 -3.22 -8.48
N GLN A 20 10.41 -1.95 -8.28
CA GLN A 20 10.43 -1.31 -6.95
C GLN A 20 9.62 -2.07 -5.89
N CYS A 21 8.47 -2.63 -6.29
CA CYS A 21 7.65 -3.44 -5.37
C CYS A 21 8.31 -4.77 -4.96
N VAL A 22 9.13 -5.35 -5.84
CA VAL A 22 9.92 -6.57 -5.56
C VAL A 22 11.04 -6.24 -4.60
N ASP A 23 11.79 -5.17 -4.85
CA ASP A 23 12.86 -4.71 -3.95
C ASP A 23 12.33 -4.43 -2.54
N ALA A 24 11.20 -3.71 -2.46
CA ALA A 24 10.56 -3.39 -1.19
C ALA A 24 10.05 -4.64 -0.44
N CYS A 25 9.55 -5.65 -1.16
CA CYS A 25 9.09 -6.91 -0.57
C CYS A 25 10.25 -7.84 -0.16
N GLY A 26 11.38 -7.73 -0.86
CA GLY A 26 12.59 -8.50 -0.63
C GLY A 26 13.60 -7.77 0.23
N GLU A 27 14.84 -7.75 -0.26
CA GLU A 27 16.04 -7.38 0.51
C GLU A 27 16.03 -5.94 1.01
N GLN A 28 15.37 -5.02 0.30
CA GLN A 28 15.43 -3.61 0.66
C GLN A 28 14.77 -3.34 2.01
N TRP A 29 13.61 -3.94 2.27
CA TRP A 29 12.81 -3.61 3.46
C TRP A 29 12.22 -4.82 4.19
N GLN A 30 11.39 -5.62 3.52
CA GLN A 30 10.51 -6.56 4.23
C GLN A 30 11.12 -7.95 4.45
N ASN A 31 12.05 -8.38 3.58
CA ASN A 31 12.67 -9.72 3.59
C ASN A 31 11.66 -10.88 3.59
N THR A 32 10.47 -10.67 3.01
CA THR A 32 9.43 -11.70 2.94
C THR A 32 9.31 -12.35 1.57
N PHE A 33 9.75 -11.66 0.51
CA PHE A 33 9.80 -12.16 -0.87
C PHE A 33 8.45 -12.70 -1.40
N ALA A 34 7.34 -12.20 -0.86
CA ALA A 34 5.99 -12.63 -1.21
C ALA A 34 5.56 -12.24 -2.63
N ILE A 35 6.24 -11.27 -3.25
CA ILE A 35 6.09 -10.97 -4.67
C ILE A 35 7.48 -10.92 -5.32
N THR A 36 7.58 -11.47 -6.52
CA THR A 36 8.78 -11.51 -7.34
C THR A 36 8.42 -11.39 -8.82
N THR A 37 9.42 -11.45 -9.68
CA THR A 37 9.26 -11.52 -11.12
C THR A 37 9.06 -12.98 -11.56
N ALA A 38 8.04 -13.24 -12.35
CA ALA A 38 7.77 -14.52 -12.97
C ALA A 38 7.71 -14.38 -14.49
N GLY A 39 8.06 -15.44 -15.20
CA GLY A 39 8.14 -15.41 -16.67
C GLY A 39 9.40 -14.71 -17.17
N ARG A 40 9.45 -14.42 -18.48
CA ARG A 40 10.57 -13.77 -19.15
C ARG A 40 10.11 -13.07 -20.43
N GLY A 41 10.88 -12.10 -20.90
CA GLY A 41 10.54 -11.35 -22.12
C GLY A 41 9.17 -10.69 -22.01
N PHE A 42 8.34 -10.84 -23.05
CA PHE A 42 6.97 -10.29 -23.06
C PHE A 42 6.03 -10.94 -22.04
N ASP A 43 6.37 -12.12 -21.52
CA ASP A 43 5.57 -12.82 -20.49
C ASP A 43 5.99 -12.46 -19.06
N ALA A 44 6.98 -11.56 -18.89
CA ALA A 44 7.44 -11.13 -17.58
C ALA A 44 6.32 -10.40 -16.83
N ARG A 45 6.08 -10.79 -15.57
CA ARG A 45 5.03 -10.23 -14.71
C ARG A 45 5.42 -10.28 -13.25
N ILE A 46 4.86 -9.38 -12.44
CA ILE A 46 4.93 -9.51 -10.98
C ILE A 46 3.97 -10.61 -10.54
N SER A 47 4.45 -11.53 -9.70
CA SER A 47 3.68 -12.67 -9.20
C SER A 47 4.13 -13.04 -7.80
N THR A 48 3.24 -13.67 -7.06
CA THR A 48 3.53 -14.46 -5.86
C THR A 48 4.20 -15.78 -6.23
N GLU A 49 4.76 -16.47 -5.23
CA GLU A 49 5.19 -17.85 -5.36
C GLU A 49 4.05 -18.74 -5.86
N PHE A 50 4.35 -19.62 -6.82
CA PHE A 50 3.36 -20.51 -7.47
C PHE A 50 2.08 -19.81 -8.01
N ALA A 51 2.10 -18.48 -8.17
CA ALA A 51 0.96 -17.66 -8.59
C ALA A 51 -0.30 -17.78 -7.70
N VAL A 52 -0.13 -18.12 -6.41
CA VAL A 52 -1.23 -18.16 -5.43
C VAL A 52 -1.70 -16.75 -5.05
N ASP A 53 -2.81 -16.64 -4.33
CA ASP A 53 -3.27 -15.35 -3.84
C ASP A 53 -2.44 -14.90 -2.62
N LEU A 54 -2.42 -13.61 -2.31
CA LEU A 54 -1.57 -13.07 -1.23
C LEU A 54 -1.90 -13.69 0.14
N THR A 55 -3.12 -14.16 0.33
CA THR A 55 -3.59 -14.89 1.52
C THR A 55 -2.92 -16.23 1.73
N ASP A 56 -2.50 -16.85 0.63
CA ASP A 56 -1.85 -18.15 0.64
C ASP A 56 -0.34 -18.04 0.39
N SER A 57 0.19 -16.82 0.40
CA SER A 57 1.59 -16.51 0.15
C SER A 57 2.29 -16.04 1.43
N ALA A 58 3.60 -15.82 1.36
CA ALA A 58 4.38 -15.26 2.46
C ALA A 58 3.99 -13.81 2.84
N CYS A 59 3.01 -13.19 2.17
CA CYS A 59 2.67 -11.79 2.37
C CYS A 59 2.21 -11.47 3.81
N VAL A 60 2.88 -10.51 4.44
CA VAL A 60 2.52 -9.99 5.77
C VAL A 60 1.66 -8.71 5.73
N TYR A 61 1.18 -8.33 4.54
CA TYR A 61 0.33 -7.16 4.32
C TYR A 61 0.91 -5.82 4.85
N CYS A 62 2.22 -5.62 4.77
CA CYS A 62 2.83 -4.36 5.20
C CYS A 62 2.49 -3.17 4.28
N GLY A 63 2.17 -3.43 3.01
CA GLY A 63 1.86 -2.38 2.03
C GLY A 63 3.07 -1.52 1.62
N ASN A 64 4.30 -1.95 1.86
CA ASN A 64 5.46 -1.19 1.34
C ASN A 64 5.54 -1.27 -0.19
N CYS A 65 5.01 -2.33 -0.80
CA CYS A 65 4.89 -2.46 -2.26
C CYS A 65 3.93 -1.42 -2.89
N ILE A 66 2.86 -1.02 -2.17
CA ILE A 66 1.91 -0.01 -2.65
C ILE A 66 2.48 1.41 -2.48
N GLN A 67 3.29 1.65 -1.44
CA GLN A 67 3.98 2.93 -1.20
C GLN A 67 4.92 3.30 -2.35
N VAL A 68 5.59 2.30 -2.93
CA VAL A 68 6.63 2.52 -3.95
C VAL A 68 6.12 2.34 -5.38
N CYS A 69 4.83 2.02 -5.58
CA CYS A 69 4.30 1.76 -6.92
C CYS A 69 4.02 3.08 -7.65
N PRO A 70 4.74 3.41 -8.75
CA PRO A 70 4.60 4.73 -9.38
C PRO A 70 3.36 4.86 -10.28
N THR A 71 2.75 3.75 -10.67
CA THR A 71 1.63 3.75 -11.64
C THR A 71 0.28 3.45 -11.01
N GLY A 72 0.24 3.13 -9.72
CA GLY A 72 -0.97 2.65 -9.06
C GLY A 72 -1.39 1.25 -9.49
N ALA A 73 -0.48 0.45 -10.06
CA ALA A 73 -0.70 -0.99 -10.26
C ALA A 73 -0.90 -1.74 -8.94
N LEU A 74 -0.35 -1.20 -7.84
CA LEU A 74 -0.60 -1.60 -6.47
C LEU A 74 -1.09 -0.36 -5.73
N MET A 75 -2.30 -0.37 -5.18
CA MET A 75 -2.90 0.81 -4.54
C MET A 75 -3.89 0.43 -3.45
N PHE A 76 -4.15 1.34 -2.51
CA PHE A 76 -5.19 1.19 -1.51
C PHE A 76 -6.55 0.89 -2.16
N THR A 77 -7.35 0.01 -1.55
CA THR A 77 -8.72 -0.26 -2.03
C THR A 77 -9.57 0.99 -2.02
N SER A 78 -9.47 1.81 -0.97
CA SER A 78 -10.14 3.11 -0.88
C SER A 78 -9.78 4.06 -2.03
N GLU A 79 -8.49 4.18 -2.36
CA GLU A 79 -8.07 4.98 -3.51
C GLU A 79 -8.58 4.39 -4.83
N TYR A 80 -8.50 3.07 -5.00
CA TYR A 80 -9.00 2.39 -6.20
C TYR A 80 -10.49 2.66 -6.41
N ASP A 81 -11.31 2.42 -5.38
CA ASP A 81 -12.77 2.57 -5.43
C ASP A 81 -13.17 4.02 -5.73
N MET A 82 -12.60 5.00 -5.00
CA MET A 82 -12.87 6.41 -5.25
C MET A 82 -12.47 6.85 -6.66
N ARG A 83 -11.41 6.28 -7.23
CA ARG A 83 -11.03 6.54 -8.64
C ARG A 83 -12.03 5.94 -9.61
N GLN A 84 -12.63 4.78 -9.32
CA GLN A 84 -13.70 4.20 -10.15
C GLN A 84 -14.98 5.03 -10.09
N ASP A 85 -15.31 5.54 -8.91
CA ASP A 85 -16.51 6.36 -8.67
C ASP A 85 -16.35 7.81 -9.15
N GLY A 86 -15.15 8.20 -9.58
CA GLY A 86 -14.84 9.56 -10.01
C GLY A 86 -14.80 10.58 -8.87
N THR A 87 -14.71 10.11 -7.62
CA THR A 87 -14.71 10.93 -6.40
C THR A 87 -13.30 11.22 -5.87
N TRP A 88 -12.27 10.53 -6.39
CA TRP A 88 -10.88 10.78 -6.02
C TRP A 88 -10.38 12.17 -6.48
N ASN A 89 -10.04 13.05 -5.54
CA ASN A 89 -9.55 14.40 -5.79
C ASN A 89 -8.26 14.69 -4.99
N GLU A 90 -7.14 14.17 -5.47
CA GLU A 90 -5.83 14.31 -4.82
C GLU A 90 -5.37 15.76 -4.54
N PRO A 91 -5.59 16.74 -5.44
CA PRO A 91 -5.29 18.15 -5.15
C PRO A 91 -6.03 18.76 -3.95
N GLU A 92 -7.22 18.24 -3.61
CA GLU A 92 -8.02 18.71 -2.47
C GLU A 92 -7.72 17.95 -1.18
N GLN A 93 -6.89 16.91 -1.25
CA GLN A 93 -6.54 16.12 -0.07
C GLN A 93 -5.63 16.91 0.86
N THR A 94 -6.01 16.98 2.13
CA THR A 94 -5.12 17.49 3.17
C THR A 94 -4.14 16.39 3.57
N GLN A 95 -2.86 16.73 3.57
CA GLN A 95 -1.80 15.84 4.07
C GLN A 95 -1.35 16.31 5.45
N THR A 96 -1.31 15.40 6.41
CA THR A 96 -0.88 15.71 7.78
C THR A 96 0.04 14.64 8.30
N ASP A 97 1.24 15.05 8.72
CA ASP A 97 2.19 14.17 9.36
C ASP A 97 1.88 14.01 10.85
N THR A 98 1.91 12.77 11.32
CA THR A 98 1.68 12.40 12.72
C THR A 98 2.48 11.16 13.10
N ILE A 99 2.40 10.74 14.36
CA ILE A 99 3.10 9.57 14.87
C ILE A 99 2.13 8.41 15.08
N CYS A 100 2.51 7.24 14.59
CA CYS A 100 1.77 6.00 14.74
C CYS A 100 1.65 5.59 16.22
N PRO A 101 0.44 5.42 16.78
CA PRO A 101 0.24 5.11 18.19
C PRO A 101 0.27 3.61 18.52
N TYR A 102 0.44 2.73 17.53
CA TYR A 102 0.24 1.28 17.70
C TYR A 102 1.30 0.55 18.53
N CYS A 103 2.51 1.11 18.63
CA CYS A 103 3.62 0.53 19.39
C CYS A 103 4.69 1.60 19.68
N GLY A 104 5.71 1.25 20.46
CA GLY A 104 6.78 2.18 20.87
C GLY A 104 7.81 2.56 19.79
N VAL A 105 7.66 2.11 18.53
CA VAL A 105 8.60 2.46 17.44
C VAL A 105 8.46 3.93 17.04
N GLY A 106 7.25 4.48 17.05
CA GLY A 106 7.02 5.89 16.71
C GLY A 106 7.20 6.19 15.21
N CYS A 107 6.69 5.34 14.32
CA CYS A 107 6.74 5.58 12.88
C CYS A 107 6.00 6.89 12.51
N ALA A 108 6.59 7.70 11.63
CA ALA A 108 5.87 8.83 11.04
C ALA A 108 4.84 8.34 10.01
N LEU A 109 3.63 8.86 10.09
CA LEU A 109 2.54 8.62 9.15
C LEU A 109 2.23 9.94 8.44
N THR A 110 2.02 9.89 7.13
CA THR A 110 1.36 10.97 6.39
C THR A 110 -0.06 10.53 6.11
N LEU A 111 -1.02 11.15 6.79
CA LEU A 111 -2.44 10.91 6.57
C LEU A 111 -2.90 11.71 5.35
N HIS A 112 -3.56 11.06 4.39
CA HIS A 112 -4.21 11.72 3.26
C HIS A 112 -5.71 11.76 3.54
N VAL A 113 -6.28 12.96 3.68
CA VAL A 113 -7.66 13.18 4.09
C VAL A 113 -8.44 13.88 2.99
N GLN A 114 -9.56 13.30 2.58
CA GLN A 114 -10.55 13.89 1.67
C GLN A 114 -11.92 13.83 2.33
N ASP A 115 -12.73 14.89 2.23
CA ASP A 115 -14.11 14.90 2.74
C ASP A 115 -14.20 14.45 4.22
N ASN A 116 -13.28 14.97 5.04
CA ASN A 116 -13.12 14.62 6.46
C ASN A 116 -12.90 13.11 6.73
N THR A 117 -12.42 12.38 5.74
CA THR A 117 -12.12 10.94 5.81
C THR A 117 -10.68 10.68 5.37
N ILE A 118 -9.91 9.96 6.18
CA ILE A 118 -8.62 9.38 5.83
C ILE A 118 -8.85 8.35 4.72
N VAL A 119 -8.32 8.65 3.53
CA VAL A 119 -8.47 7.81 2.34
C VAL A 119 -7.26 6.91 2.11
N LYS A 120 -6.06 7.32 2.55
CA LYS A 120 -4.86 6.47 2.56
C LYS A 120 -3.81 6.98 3.55
N VAL A 121 -2.83 6.14 3.85
CA VAL A 121 -1.69 6.49 4.71
C VAL A 121 -0.37 6.15 4.02
N THR A 122 0.48 7.17 3.87
CA THR A 122 1.87 7.02 3.43
C THR A 122 2.83 7.28 4.59
N SER A 123 4.12 7.26 4.33
CA SER A 123 5.15 7.71 5.27
C SER A 123 6.24 8.45 4.49
N PRO A 124 6.84 9.51 5.07
CA PRO A 124 7.95 10.21 4.43
C PRO A 124 9.16 9.27 4.29
N SER A 125 9.73 9.21 3.09
CA SER A 125 10.87 8.32 2.79
C SER A 125 12.17 8.73 3.47
N ASP A 126 12.29 10.01 3.83
CA ASP A 126 13.45 10.62 4.49
C ASP A 126 13.35 10.64 6.03
N HIS A 127 12.30 10.04 6.61
CA HIS A 127 12.13 10.00 8.06
C HIS A 127 13.10 9.01 8.73
N SER A 128 13.78 9.46 9.79
CA SER A 128 14.89 8.75 10.46
C SER A 128 14.51 7.42 11.11
N VAL A 129 13.24 7.20 11.45
CA VAL A 129 12.79 6.00 12.17
C VAL A 129 12.54 4.83 11.22
N THR A 130 11.79 5.03 10.14
CA THR A 130 11.33 3.94 9.27
C THR A 130 11.59 4.13 7.78
N HIS A 131 12.12 5.28 7.35
CA HIS A 131 12.46 5.55 5.96
C HIS A 131 11.31 5.27 4.97
N GLY A 132 10.08 5.66 5.32
CA GLY A 132 8.88 5.45 4.49
C GLY A 132 8.17 4.10 4.69
N ASN A 133 8.78 3.17 5.43
CA ASN A 133 8.24 1.83 5.65
C ASN A 133 7.27 1.80 6.84
N LEU A 134 6.19 1.06 6.69
CA LEU A 134 5.21 0.85 7.75
C LEU A 134 4.87 -0.62 7.85
N CYS A 135 4.47 -1.05 9.05
CA CYS A 135 3.79 -2.34 9.22
C CYS A 135 2.31 -2.20 8.83
N ILE A 136 1.60 -3.33 8.76
CA ILE A 136 0.16 -3.38 8.46
C ILE A 136 -0.66 -2.41 9.32
N LYS A 137 -0.33 -2.26 10.61
CA LYS A 137 -1.07 -1.39 11.53
C LYS A 137 -0.89 0.09 11.20
N GLY A 138 0.35 0.52 10.95
CA GLY A 138 0.62 1.90 10.56
C GLY A 138 0.04 2.24 9.18
N ARG A 139 0.06 1.27 8.25
CA ARG A 139 -0.40 1.48 6.87
C ARG A 139 -1.93 1.47 6.73
N PHE A 140 -2.62 0.59 7.45
CA PHE A 140 -4.04 0.32 7.23
C PHE A 140 -4.92 0.43 8.48
N GLY A 141 -4.34 0.59 9.67
CA GLY A 141 -5.09 0.57 10.93
C GLY A 141 -5.97 1.80 11.20
N PHE A 142 -5.92 2.83 10.36
CA PHE A 142 -6.63 4.09 10.59
C PHE A 142 -8.16 3.97 10.62
N GLN A 143 -8.77 2.87 10.15
CA GLN A 143 -10.22 2.70 10.14
C GLN A 143 -10.86 2.87 11.53
N HIS A 144 -10.15 2.49 12.61
CA HIS A 144 -10.73 2.55 13.96
C HIS A 144 -11.00 3.99 14.45
N VAL A 145 -10.30 5.01 13.93
CA VAL A 145 -10.53 6.41 14.29
C VAL A 145 -11.65 7.06 13.46
N GLN A 146 -12.16 6.34 12.46
CA GLN A 146 -13.19 6.81 11.54
C GLN A 146 -14.53 6.12 11.74
N ASN A 147 -14.68 5.34 12.81
CA ASN A 147 -15.95 4.78 13.24
C ASN A 147 -16.86 5.91 13.79
N HIS A 148 -17.32 6.78 12.89
CA HIS A 148 -18.43 7.67 13.16
C HIS A 148 -19.71 6.84 13.09
N ALA A 149 -20.57 6.96 14.10
CA ALA A 149 -21.94 6.45 13.96
C ALA A 149 -22.55 7.16 12.74
N SER A 150 -23.07 6.39 11.81
CA SER A 150 -23.92 6.92 10.74
C SER A 150 -25.19 7.42 11.42
N ASP A 151 -25.33 8.74 11.56
CA ASP A 151 -26.61 9.36 11.90
C ASP A 151 -27.61 9.18 10.74
#